data_AF-A0A7S1P8J5-F1
#
_entry.id   AF-A0A7S1P8J5-F1
#
_cell.length_a   1.000
_cell.length_b   1.000
_cell.length_c   1.000
_cell.angle_alpha   90.00
_cell.angle_beta   90.00
_cell.angle_gamma   90.00
#
_symmetry.space_group_name_H-M   'P 1'
#
loop_
_entity.id
_entity.type
_entity.pdbx_description
1 polymer ?
#
loop_
_entity_poly.entity_id
_entity_poly.type
_entity_poly.pdbx_seq_one_letter_code
_entity_poly.pdbx_strand_id
1 'polypeptide(L)'
;AATRLHMSAICDFTICGSEREARQALVNGGGGTIGWLHLGYVSETSREIIKAEDEREGITLGDHKDQMPHIKKLDMYLDVPSADVVDPGVFILSSIWSLLEIESISQLTVALPQHSHLDALNKAIERRFRGRTEIEGKFIYVYSVDGILHLFMTSQHIAAL
;
A
#
# COMPACT_ATOMS: atom_id res chain seq x y z
N ALA A 1 4.73 -0.03 25.06
CA ALA A 1 3.75 -0.37 26.11
C ALA A 1 2.62 0.65 26.21
N ALA A 2 2.89 1.96 26.23
CA ALA A 2 1.86 3.02 26.36
C ALA A 2 0.92 3.18 25.14
N THR A 3 1.35 2.81 23.93
CA THR A 3 0.54 2.92 22.70
C THR A 3 -0.58 1.88 22.59
N ARG A 4 -0.44 0.72 23.25
CA ARG A 4 -1.40 -0.39 23.19
C ARG A 4 -2.81 -0.05 23.68
N LEU A 5 -2.91 0.81 24.70
CA LEU A 5 -4.20 1.15 25.32
C LEU A 5 -5.05 2.11 24.49
N HIS A 6 -4.46 2.77 23.49
CA HIS A 6 -5.14 3.79 22.69
C HIS A 6 -5.37 3.38 21.23
N MET A 7 -4.73 2.32 20.75
CA MET A 7 -4.84 1.86 19.36
C MET A 7 -6.27 1.51 18.94
N SER A 8 -7.10 0.98 19.85
CA SER A 8 -8.50 0.66 19.57
C SER A 8 -9.40 1.89 19.35
N ALA A 9 -8.91 3.10 19.67
CA ALA A 9 -9.64 4.36 19.49
C ALA A 9 -9.13 5.17 18.29
N ILE A 10 -8.12 4.69 17.56
CA ILE A 10 -7.53 5.43 16.44
C ILE A 10 -8.38 5.24 15.19
N CYS A 11 -9.15 6.27 14.83
CA CYS A 11 -9.90 6.30 13.58
C CYS A 11 -9.00 6.54 12.37
N ASP A 12 -7.94 7.34 12.54
CA ASP A 12 -7.02 7.75 11.48
C ASP A 12 -5.59 7.75 12.04
N PHE A 13 -4.67 7.03 11.39
CA PHE A 13 -3.28 6.90 11.80
C PHE A 13 -2.34 7.13 10.63
N THR A 14 -1.47 8.12 10.71
CA THR A 14 -0.43 8.38 9.70
C THR A 14 0.92 7.94 10.24
N ILE A 15 1.63 7.12 9.46
CA ILE A 15 3.01 6.76 9.72
C ILE A 15 3.87 7.27 8.56
N CYS A 16 4.97 7.90 8.93
CA CYS A 16 5.96 8.39 7.98
C CYS A 16 7.30 7.68 8.17
N GLY A 17 8.09 7.62 7.10
CA GLY A 17 9.41 6.98 7.10
C GLY A 17 9.46 5.76 6.19
N SER A 18 10.13 4.70 6.63
CA SER A 18 10.27 3.45 5.90
C SER A 18 9.16 2.44 6.22
N GLU A 19 8.95 1.49 5.32
CA GLU A 19 8.03 0.36 5.55
C GLU A 19 8.40 -0.41 6.83
N ARG A 20 9.69 -0.52 7.14
CA ARG A 20 10.21 -1.12 8.39
C ARG A 20 9.74 -0.41 9.64
N GLU A 21 9.83 0.91 9.65
CA GLU A 21 9.42 1.73 10.79
C GLU A 21 7.91 1.64 10.97
N ALA A 22 7.15 1.63 9.87
CA ALA A 22 5.71 1.39 9.89
C ALA A 22 5.36 0.02 10.45
N ARG A 23 6.02 -1.04 9.97
CA ARG A 23 5.86 -2.41 10.48
C ARG A 23 6.13 -2.47 11.98
N GLN A 24 7.26 -1.93 12.41
CA GLN A 24 7.63 -1.94 13.83
C GLN A 24 6.63 -1.17 14.69
N ALA A 25 6.13 -0.03 14.22
CA ALA A 25 5.12 0.76 14.91
C ALA A 25 3.79 0.00 15.04
N LEU A 26 3.32 -0.63 13.96
CA LEU A 26 2.07 -1.41 13.95
C LEU A 26 2.16 -2.63 14.87
N VAL A 27 3.24 -3.41 14.79
CA VAL A 27 3.49 -4.58 15.65
C VAL A 27 3.61 -4.18 17.12
N ASN A 28 4.32 -3.09 17.42
CA ASN A 28 4.44 -2.58 18.79
C ASN A 28 3.12 -2.05 19.35
N GLY A 29 2.28 -1.51 18.47
CA GLY A 29 0.95 -1.03 18.78
C GLY A 29 0.01 -2.14 19.27
N GLY A 30 0.21 -3.38 18.83
CA GLY A 30 -0.53 -4.56 19.28
C GLY A 30 -1.91 -4.76 18.61
N GLY A 31 -2.66 -5.75 19.09
CA GLY A 31 -3.98 -6.10 18.58
C GLY A 31 -5.02 -5.02 18.87
N GLY A 32 -5.56 -4.42 17.81
CA GLY A 32 -6.58 -3.37 17.85
C GLY A 32 -7.16 -3.16 16.45
N THR A 33 -8.03 -2.17 16.28
CA THR A 33 -8.61 -1.83 14.97
C THR A 33 -8.22 -0.41 14.61
N ILE A 34 -7.69 -0.24 13.41
CA ILE A 34 -7.41 1.07 12.79
C ILE A 34 -8.43 1.29 11.68
N GLY A 35 -9.19 2.38 11.79
CA GLY A 35 -10.20 2.75 10.79
C GLY A 35 -9.58 3.10 9.44
N TRP A 36 -8.52 3.90 9.47
CA TRP A 36 -7.75 4.33 8.31
C TRP A 36 -6.28 4.46 8.68
N LEU A 37 -5.42 3.76 7.94
CA LEU A 37 -3.97 3.86 8.03
C LEU A 37 -3.46 4.61 6.79
N HIS A 38 -2.63 5.62 7.00
CA HIS A 38 -1.84 6.27 5.95
C HIS A 38 -0.38 5.92 6.12
N LEU A 39 0.18 5.30 5.10
CA LEU A 39 1.59 5.01 4.94
C LEU A 39 2.18 6.10 4.05
N GLY A 40 2.74 7.13 4.70
CA GLY A 40 3.11 8.38 4.07
C GLY A 40 1.93 9.33 3.95
N TYR A 41 2.16 10.54 3.45
CA TYR A 41 1.13 11.51 3.16
C TYR A 41 1.55 12.51 2.08
N VAL A 42 0.56 13.09 1.41
CA VAL A 42 0.74 14.26 0.55
C VAL A 42 -0.17 15.38 1.05
N SER A 43 0.39 16.58 1.10
CA SER A 43 -0.31 17.82 1.39
C SER A 43 0.16 18.90 0.41
N GLU A 44 -0.53 20.03 0.37
CA GLU A 44 -0.15 21.18 -0.47
C GLU A 44 1.30 21.65 -0.22
N THR A 45 1.84 21.45 0.97
CA THR A 45 3.15 21.96 1.40
C THR A 45 4.20 20.89 1.68
N SER A 46 3.83 19.61 1.74
CA SER A 46 4.73 18.51 2.13
C SER A 46 4.32 17.19 1.50
N ARG A 47 5.31 16.40 1.10
CA ARG A 47 5.15 15.04 0.56
C ARG A 47 6.08 14.11 1.32
N GLU A 48 5.50 13.18 2.06
CA GLU A 48 6.24 12.11 2.73
C GLU A 48 5.82 10.79 2.12
N ILE A 49 6.73 10.23 1.34
CA ILE A 49 6.52 9.00 0.59
C ILE A 49 7.21 7.88 1.37
N ILE A 50 6.52 6.75 1.59
CA ILE A 50 7.15 5.60 2.24
C ILE A 50 8.10 4.93 1.28
N LYS A 51 9.34 4.79 1.74
CA LYS A 51 10.34 3.95 1.11
C LYS A 51 10.00 2.49 1.37
N ALA A 52 9.53 1.81 0.34
CA ALA A 52 9.33 0.36 0.39
C ALA A 52 10.68 -0.35 0.56
N GLU A 53 10.70 -1.42 1.36
CA GLU A 53 11.93 -2.18 1.58
C GLU A 53 12.35 -2.93 0.30
N ASP A 54 13.66 -3.10 0.13
CA ASP A 54 14.20 -3.94 -0.93
C ASP A 54 13.77 -5.39 -0.65
N GLU A 55 13.04 -6.01 -1.60
CA GLU A 55 12.55 -7.40 -1.50
C GLU A 55 13.65 -8.42 -1.18
N ARG A 56 14.93 -8.05 -1.32
CA ARG A 56 16.09 -8.86 -0.94
C ARG A 56 16.15 -9.22 0.54
N GLU A 57 15.58 -8.40 1.45
CA GLU A 57 15.47 -8.79 2.86
C GLU A 57 14.29 -9.74 3.12
N GLY A 58 13.35 -9.86 2.18
CA GLY A 58 12.29 -10.87 2.18
C GLY A 58 11.25 -10.76 3.31
N ILE A 59 11.25 -9.66 4.08
CA ILE A 59 10.28 -9.41 5.14
C ILE A 59 9.47 -8.17 4.79
N THR A 60 8.19 -8.37 4.59
CA THR A 60 7.22 -7.38 4.16
C THR A 60 6.21 -7.10 5.28
N LEU A 61 5.30 -6.15 5.08
CA LEU A 61 4.21 -5.92 6.04
C LEU A 61 3.33 -7.19 6.23
N GLY A 62 3.05 -7.91 5.15
CA GLY A 62 2.26 -9.14 5.17
C GLY A 62 2.77 -10.25 6.10
N ASP A 63 4.09 -10.38 6.23
CA ASP A 63 4.74 -11.44 7.04
C ASP A 63 4.40 -11.35 8.54
N HIS A 64 3.92 -10.20 9.00
CA HIS A 64 3.56 -9.96 10.39
C HIS A 64 2.05 -9.76 10.59
N LYS A 65 1.22 -10.15 9.62
CA LYS A 65 -0.24 -9.94 9.65
C LYS A 65 -0.92 -10.36 10.95
N ASP A 66 -0.50 -11.48 11.56
CA ASP A 66 -1.10 -12.01 12.80
C ASP A 66 -0.81 -11.14 14.03
N GLN A 67 0.21 -10.27 13.94
CA GLN A 67 0.63 -9.37 15.00
C GLN A 67 0.19 -7.92 14.73
N MET A 68 -0.42 -7.67 13.57
CA MET A 68 -0.88 -6.34 13.17
C MET A 68 -2.29 -6.04 13.68
N PRO A 69 -2.63 -4.76 13.86
CA PRO A 69 -4.01 -4.36 14.06
C PRO A 69 -4.85 -4.66 12.81
N HIS A 70 -6.15 -4.84 13.01
CA HIS A 70 -7.12 -4.88 11.92
C HIS A 70 -7.19 -3.49 11.26
N ILE A 71 -6.69 -3.40 10.03
CA ILE A 71 -6.70 -2.18 9.22
C ILE A 71 -7.86 -2.25 8.25
N LYS A 72 -8.83 -1.34 8.34
CA LYS A 72 -10.00 -1.33 7.44
C LYS A 72 -9.71 -0.64 6.11
N LYS A 73 -9.05 0.52 6.15
CA LYS A 73 -8.64 1.30 4.97
C LYS A 73 -7.16 1.60 5.04
N LEU A 74 -6.48 1.51 3.91
CA LEU A 74 -5.06 1.79 3.79
C LEU A 74 -4.81 2.73 2.62
N ASP A 75 -4.15 3.86 2.88
CA ASP A 75 -3.56 4.71 1.85
C ASP A 75 -2.05 4.57 1.90
N MET A 76 -1.41 4.30 0.77
CA MET A 76 0.05 4.14 0.67
C MET A 76 0.61 5.07 -0.38
N TYR A 77 1.47 5.98 0.04
CA TYR A 77 2.28 6.83 -0.83
C TYR A 77 3.59 6.12 -1.10
N LEU A 78 3.69 5.46 -2.24
CA LEU A 78 4.77 4.52 -2.54
C LEU A 78 5.94 5.20 -3.28
N ASP A 79 7.15 5.10 -2.72
CA ASP A 79 8.37 5.53 -3.39
C ASP A 79 8.86 4.39 -4.27
N VAL A 80 8.62 4.52 -5.57
CA VAL A 80 9.01 3.52 -6.55
C VAL A 80 10.45 3.80 -6.97
N PRO A 81 11.40 2.87 -6.76
CA PRO A 81 12.78 3.08 -7.17
C PRO A 81 12.91 3.32 -8.67
N SER A 82 14.01 3.95 -9.09
CA SER A 82 14.28 4.18 -10.52
C SER A 82 14.15 2.88 -11.33
N ALA A 83 13.66 3.01 -12.56
CA ALA A 83 13.54 1.90 -13.51
C ALA A 83 14.90 1.24 -13.85
N ASP A 84 16.02 1.92 -13.57
CA ASP A 84 17.38 1.36 -13.70
C ASP A 84 17.71 0.34 -12.58
N VAL A 85 16.95 0.33 -11.49
CA VAL A 85 17.16 -0.50 -10.31
C VAL A 85 16.19 -1.68 -10.27
N VAL A 86 14.90 -1.43 -10.51
CA VAL A 86 13.82 -2.43 -10.50
C VAL A 86 12.83 -2.19 -11.64
N ASP A 87 12.09 -3.22 -12.07
CA ASP A 87 10.91 -3.01 -12.91
C ASP A 87 9.82 -2.32 -12.06
N PRO A 88 9.42 -1.07 -12.37
CA PRO A 88 8.49 -0.30 -11.53
C PRO A 88 7.15 -1.00 -11.35
N GLY A 89 6.64 -1.66 -12.40
CA GLY A 89 5.35 -2.33 -12.38
C GLY A 89 5.37 -3.57 -11.48
N VAL A 90 6.43 -4.37 -11.58
CA VAL A 90 6.65 -5.53 -10.71
C VAL A 90 6.77 -5.09 -9.26
N PHE A 91 7.57 -4.06 -8.98
CA PHE A 91 7.76 -3.51 -7.64
C PHE A 91 6.44 -3.07 -7.02
N ILE A 92 5.67 -2.24 -7.72
CA ILE A 92 4.37 -1.75 -7.24
C ILE A 92 3.40 -2.92 -7.00
N LEU A 93 3.36 -3.89 -7.92
CA LEU A 93 2.49 -5.06 -7.79
C LEU A 93 2.87 -5.93 -6.59
N SER A 94 4.16 -6.12 -6.33
CA SER A 94 4.65 -6.81 -5.13
C SER A 94 4.30 -6.07 -3.84
N SER A 95 4.47 -4.74 -3.80
CA SER A 95 4.10 -3.92 -2.65
C SER A 95 2.60 -4.02 -2.36
N ILE A 96 1.75 -3.96 -3.39
CA ILE A 96 0.31 -4.22 -3.25
C ILE A 96 0.09 -5.61 -2.67
N TRP A 97 0.73 -6.63 -3.23
CA TRP A 97 0.52 -8.03 -2.84
C TRP A 97 0.85 -8.28 -1.37
N SER A 98 1.99 -7.77 -0.90
CA SER A 98 2.37 -7.86 0.51
C SER A 98 1.31 -7.25 1.43
N LEU A 99 0.72 -6.13 1.04
CA LEU A 99 -0.34 -5.50 1.83
C LEU A 99 -1.63 -6.33 1.84
N LEU A 100 -1.96 -6.99 0.74
CA LEU A 100 -3.16 -7.85 0.65
C LEU A 100 -3.07 -9.08 1.55
N GLU A 101 -1.87 -9.49 2.00
CA GLU A 101 -1.73 -10.54 3.00
C GLU A 101 -2.33 -10.14 4.35
N ILE A 102 -2.54 -8.84 4.60
CA ILE A 102 -3.27 -8.34 5.76
C ILE A 102 -4.78 -8.50 5.50
N GLU A 103 -5.33 -9.63 5.95
CA GLU A 103 -6.71 -10.08 5.68
C GLU A 103 -7.83 -9.09 6.08
N SER A 104 -7.53 -8.07 6.89
CA SER A 104 -8.52 -7.09 7.33
C SER A 104 -8.78 -5.94 6.35
N ILE A 105 -7.94 -5.76 5.32
CA ILE A 105 -8.00 -4.58 4.44
C ILE A 105 -9.22 -4.67 3.51
N SER A 106 -10.13 -3.70 3.66
CA SER A 106 -11.33 -3.60 2.81
C SER A 106 -11.21 -2.56 1.69
N GLN A 107 -10.30 -1.60 1.85
CA GLN A 107 -10.01 -0.54 0.88
C GLN A 107 -8.51 -0.24 0.87
N LEU A 108 -7.93 -0.16 -0.32
CA LEU A 108 -6.53 0.17 -0.55
C LEU A 108 -6.42 1.30 -1.58
N THR A 109 -5.77 2.39 -1.21
CA THR A 109 -5.35 3.47 -2.11
C THR A 109 -3.84 3.41 -2.27
N VAL A 110 -3.33 3.27 -3.49
CA VAL A 110 -1.89 3.42 -3.78
C VAL A 110 -1.68 4.72 -4.52
N ALA A 111 -0.92 5.63 -3.94
CA ALA A 111 -0.56 6.90 -4.54
C ALA A 111 0.82 6.79 -5.22
N LEU A 112 0.83 6.99 -6.54
CA LEU A 112 2.00 6.92 -7.40
C LEU A 112 2.41 8.32 -7.88
N PRO A 113 3.70 8.69 -7.72
CA PRO A 113 4.17 10.04 -8.06
C PRO A 113 4.36 10.27 -9.57
N GLN A 114 4.41 9.21 -10.39
CA GLN A 114 4.65 9.32 -11.85
C GLN A 114 3.61 8.56 -12.66
N HIS A 115 3.16 9.15 -13.77
CA HIS A 115 2.15 8.54 -14.65
C HIS A 115 2.66 7.29 -15.38
N SER A 116 3.95 7.27 -15.72
CA SER A 116 4.62 6.09 -16.29
C SER A 116 4.53 4.85 -15.40
N HIS A 117 4.35 5.01 -14.08
CA HIS A 117 4.20 3.90 -13.15
C HIS A 117 2.87 3.15 -13.34
N LEU A 118 1.81 3.85 -13.75
CA LEU A 118 0.51 3.21 -14.04
C LEU A 118 0.62 2.28 -15.24
N ASP A 119 1.28 2.72 -16.32
CA ASP A 119 1.50 1.90 -17.51
C ASP A 119 2.38 0.68 -17.20
N ALA A 120 3.40 0.87 -16.35
CA ALA A 120 4.26 -0.22 -15.90
C ALA A 120 3.48 -1.25 -15.07
N LEU A 121 2.64 -0.78 -14.13
CA LEU A 121 1.77 -1.64 -13.31
C LEU A 121 0.78 -2.43 -14.16
N ASN A 122 0.09 -1.78 -15.11
CA ASN A 122 -0.84 -2.46 -16.01
C ASN A 122 -0.15 -3.60 -16.78
N LYS A 123 1.05 -3.34 -17.32
CA LYS A 123 1.86 -4.39 -17.98
C LYS A 123 2.26 -5.51 -17.01
N ALA A 124 2.60 -5.19 -15.76
CA ALA A 124 2.95 -6.19 -14.76
C ALA A 124 1.76 -7.09 -14.42
N ILE A 125 0.57 -6.49 -14.26
CA ILE A 125 -0.71 -7.21 -14.08
C ILE A 125 -0.97 -8.11 -15.28
N GLU A 126 -0.94 -7.60 -16.51
CA GLU A 126 -1.15 -8.38 -17.74
C GLU A 126 -0.20 -9.59 -17.83
N ARG A 127 1.08 -9.39 -17.51
CA ARG A 127 2.11 -10.44 -17.49
C ARG A 127 1.81 -11.50 -16.43
N ARG A 128 1.44 -11.10 -15.21
CA ARG A 128 1.15 -12.02 -14.10
C ARG A 128 -0.11 -12.84 -14.35
N PHE A 129 -1.15 -12.22 -14.92
CA PHE A 129 -2.47 -12.84 -15.15
C PHE A 129 -2.69 -13.38 -16.57
N ARG A 130 -1.63 -13.41 -17.41
CA ARG A 130 -1.60 -14.01 -18.76
C ARG A 130 -2.79 -13.63 -19.65
N GLY A 131 -3.07 -12.33 -19.76
CA GLY A 131 -4.08 -11.83 -20.69
C GLY A 131 -5.54 -12.13 -20.31
N ARG A 132 -5.83 -12.38 -19.02
CA ARG A 132 -7.20 -12.21 -18.50
C ARG A 132 -7.53 -10.71 -18.49
N THR A 133 -7.88 -10.19 -19.66
CA THR A 133 -8.20 -8.78 -19.96
C THR A 133 -9.50 -8.28 -19.30
N GLU A 134 -10.16 -9.07 -18.45
CA GLU A 134 -11.28 -8.55 -17.64
C GLU A 134 -10.83 -7.54 -16.57
N ILE A 135 -9.52 -7.28 -16.42
CA ILE A 135 -8.98 -6.27 -15.51
C ILE A 135 -9.03 -4.86 -16.14
N GLU A 136 -9.16 -4.72 -17.46
CA GLU A 136 -9.03 -3.44 -18.18
C GLU A 136 -10.22 -2.47 -18.05
N GLY A 137 -11.31 -2.83 -17.35
CA GLY A 137 -12.51 -1.98 -17.34
C GLY A 137 -13.22 -1.79 -16.01
N LYS A 138 -12.86 -2.48 -14.92
CA LYS A 138 -13.75 -2.56 -13.75
C LYS A 138 -13.11 -2.56 -12.35
N PHE A 139 -11.79 -2.57 -12.19
CA PHE A 139 -11.22 -2.96 -10.89
C PHE A 139 -10.31 -1.94 -10.20
N ILE A 140 -9.91 -0.83 -10.81
CA ILE A 140 -9.11 0.19 -10.08
C ILE A 140 -9.62 1.57 -10.47
N TYR A 141 -10.15 2.31 -9.51
CA TYR A 141 -10.52 3.71 -9.75
C TYR A 141 -9.24 4.54 -9.70
N VAL A 142 -8.83 5.07 -10.84
CA VAL A 142 -7.67 5.96 -10.94
C VAL A 142 -8.17 7.40 -10.93
N TYR A 143 -7.68 8.20 -10.00
CA TYR A 143 -7.91 9.64 -9.95
C TYR A 143 -6.61 10.36 -9.65
N SER A 144 -6.54 11.65 -9.94
CA SER A 144 -5.37 12.47 -9.60
C SER A 144 -5.72 13.51 -8.56
N VAL A 145 -4.86 13.64 -7.55
CA VAL A 145 -4.90 14.69 -6.52
C VAL A 145 -3.53 15.33 -6.49
N ASP A 146 -3.46 16.65 -6.64
CA ASP A 146 -2.21 17.43 -6.59
C ASP A 146 -1.08 16.90 -7.49
N GLY A 147 -1.45 16.35 -8.66
CA GLY A 147 -0.52 15.80 -9.65
C GLY A 147 0.01 14.40 -9.31
N ILE A 148 -0.52 13.75 -8.27
CA ILE A 148 -0.22 12.37 -7.89
C ILE A 148 -1.39 11.49 -8.29
N LEU A 149 -1.10 10.26 -8.73
CA LEU A 149 -2.12 9.32 -9.18
C LEU A 149 -2.49 8.39 -8.04
N HIS A 150 -3.77 8.35 -7.69
CA HIS A 150 -4.32 7.47 -6.68
C HIS A 150 -5.05 6.31 -7.35
N LEU A 151 -4.61 5.10 -7.03
CA LEU A 151 -5.21 3.84 -7.46
C LEU A 151 -6.05 3.31 -6.31
N PHE A 152 -7.36 3.43 -6.43
CA PHE A 152 -8.30 2.98 -5.39
C PHE A 152 -8.88 1.60 -5.71
N MET A 153 -8.71 0.71 -4.75
CA MET A 153 -9.11 -0.69 -4.78
C MET A 153 -10.06 -1.00 -3.61
N THR A 154 -11.15 -1.71 -3.90
CA THR A 154 -12.09 -2.23 -2.89
C THR A 154 -11.79 -3.70 -2.64
N SER A 155 -12.43 -4.32 -1.63
CA SER A 155 -12.35 -5.77 -1.38
C SER A 155 -12.64 -6.62 -2.62
N GLN A 156 -13.54 -6.19 -3.50
CA GLN A 156 -13.84 -6.92 -4.73
C GLN A 156 -12.67 -6.88 -5.72
N HIS A 157 -11.96 -5.76 -5.76
CA HIS A 157 -10.79 -5.57 -6.60
C HIS A 157 -9.60 -6.35 -6.05
N ILE A 158 -9.41 -6.28 -4.73
CA ILE A 158 -8.42 -7.03 -3.98
C ILE A 158 -8.58 -8.54 -4.20
N ALA A 159 -9.82 -9.06 -4.14
CA ALA A 159 -10.09 -10.47 -4.35
C ALA A 159 -9.92 -10.95 -5.82
N ALA A 160 -9.87 -10.02 -6.77
CA ALA A 160 -9.73 -10.32 -8.20
C ALA A 160 -8.28 -10.29 -8.69
N LEU A 161 -7.37 -9.68 -7.91
CA LEU A 161 -5.93 -9.72 -8.07
C LEU A 161 -5.42 -11.08 -7.60
#